data_AF-A0A0D3AXY6-F1
#
_entry.id   AF-A0A0D3AXY6-F1
#
_cell.length_a   1.000
_cell.length_b   1.000
_cell.length_c   1.000
_cell.angle_alpha   90.00
_cell.angle_beta   90.00
_cell.angle_gamma   90.00
#
_symmetry.space_group_name_H-M   'P 1'
#
loop_
_entity.id
_entity.type
_entity.pdbx_description
1 polymer ?
#
loop_
_entity_poly.entity_id
_entity_poly.type
_entity_poly.pdbx_seq_one_letter_code
_entity_poly.pdbx_strand_id
1 'polypeptide(L)'
;MAKPSFTMLYQVPPKLRKIYLKGIEEGANIKVTPTKRMPATLSRKKGVIGLGDAFNMHHPAIASGMMPLGNLGDTNKVSEVIKAFYVIRKPMSTTANILGNTFSQVLVALTDQAREAMRQGCYDYLSSGGFRTSGMMALFGGMNPRPLSLIYHFIAITISTIRQLTLSIPLSSSHLA
;
A
#
# COMPACT_ATOMS: atom_id res chain seq x y z
N MET A 1 5.01 12.59 21.98
CA MET A 1 3.60 12.25 22.28
C MET A 1 2.73 13.03 21.30
N ALA A 2 2.07 12.38 20.34
CA ALA A 2 1.21 13.10 19.40
C ALA A 2 -0.07 13.52 20.12
N LYS A 3 -0.39 14.82 20.14
CA LYS A 3 -1.65 15.29 20.70
C LYS A 3 -2.79 14.88 19.76
N PRO A 4 -3.92 14.36 20.30
CA PRO A 4 -5.10 14.11 19.49
C PRO A 4 -5.56 15.44 18.88
N SER A 5 -5.56 15.52 17.56
CA SER A 5 -5.95 16.75 16.87
C SER A 5 -7.43 16.65 16.51
N PHE A 6 -8.24 17.55 17.06
CA PHE A 6 -9.63 17.76 16.64
C PHE A 6 -9.75 18.06 15.13
N THR A 7 -8.65 18.47 14.48
CA THR A 7 -8.51 18.72 13.05
C THR A 7 -8.97 17.56 12.16
N MET A 8 -8.81 16.30 12.61
CA MET A 8 -9.21 15.13 11.81
C MET A 8 -10.71 14.81 11.90
N LEU A 9 -11.44 15.40 12.86
CA LEU A 9 -12.83 15.05 13.14
C LEU A 9 -13.75 15.22 11.92
N TYR A 10 -13.52 16.27 11.13
CA TYR A 10 -14.32 16.56 9.94
C TYR A 10 -14.12 15.53 8.82
N GLN A 11 -12.93 14.90 8.76
CA GLN A 11 -12.60 13.86 7.78
C GLN A 11 -13.14 12.47 8.19
N VAL A 12 -13.50 12.28 9.47
CA VAL A 12 -14.10 11.04 9.96
C VAL A 12 -15.57 10.93 9.52
N PRO A 13 -16.01 9.78 8.99
CA PRO A 13 -17.42 9.56 8.64
C PRO A 13 -18.37 9.83 9.83
N PRO A 14 -19.54 10.46 9.61
CA PRO A 14 -20.44 10.89 10.70
C PRO A 14 -20.75 9.80 11.74
N LYS A 15 -20.96 8.56 11.28
CA LYS A 15 -21.27 7.40 12.13
C LYS A 15 -20.13 7.04 13.11
N LEU A 16 -18.89 7.39 12.81
CA LEU A 16 -17.71 7.07 13.61
C LEU A 16 -17.25 8.23 14.51
N ARG A 17 -17.75 9.46 14.28
CA ARG A 17 -17.32 10.66 15.02
C ARG A 17 -17.53 10.55 16.52
N LYS A 18 -18.67 9.98 16.96
CA LYS A 18 -18.97 9.79 18.39
C LYS A 18 -17.94 8.90 19.09
N ILE A 19 -17.58 7.79 18.46
CA ILE A 19 -16.60 6.83 19.01
C ILE A 19 -15.19 7.46 19.00
N TYR A 20 -14.84 8.16 17.91
CA TYR A 20 -13.57 8.88 17.82
C TYR A 20 -13.41 9.92 18.94
N LEU A 21 -14.41 10.78 19.14
CA LEU A 21 -14.42 11.80 20.19
C LEU A 21 -14.29 11.19 21.59
N LYS A 22 -15.08 10.14 21.87
CA LYS A 22 -15.01 9.43 23.14
C LYS A 22 -13.59 8.96 23.46
N GLY A 23 -12.90 8.36 22.48
CA GLY A 23 -11.51 7.94 22.65
C GLY A 23 -10.56 9.10 22.95
N ILE A 24 -10.76 10.27 22.33
CA ILE A 24 -9.95 11.46 22.61
C ILE A 24 -10.22 12.00 24.02
N GLU A 25 -11.49 12.13 24.40
CA GLU A 25 -11.92 12.66 25.70
C GLU A 25 -11.48 11.77 26.87
N GLU A 26 -11.51 10.45 26.69
CA GLU A 26 -11.05 9.47 27.68
C GLU A 26 -9.51 9.36 27.74
N GLY A 27 -8.78 10.16 26.97
CA GLY A 27 -7.32 10.21 27.01
C GLY A 27 -6.65 9.02 26.33
N ALA A 28 -7.14 8.58 25.17
CA ALA A 28 -6.55 7.48 24.42
C ALA A 28 -5.03 7.65 24.24
N ASN A 29 -4.30 6.57 24.55
CA ASN A 29 -2.85 6.53 24.39
C ASN A 29 -2.48 6.38 22.89
N ILE A 30 -2.29 7.51 22.22
CA ILE A 30 -1.88 7.55 20.81
C ILE A 30 -0.41 7.16 20.68
N LYS A 31 -0.18 5.95 20.18
CA LYS A 31 1.14 5.45 19.82
C LYS A 31 1.48 5.85 18.39
N VAL A 32 2.67 6.42 18.20
CA VAL A 32 3.21 6.73 16.88
C VAL A 32 4.36 5.78 16.62
N THR A 33 4.29 5.07 15.51
CA THR A 33 5.34 4.16 15.05
C THR A 33 5.94 4.70 13.76
N PRO A 34 7.28 4.79 13.65
CA PRO A 34 7.90 5.24 12.40
C PRO A 34 7.62 4.23 11.28
N THR A 35 7.23 4.75 10.13
CA THR A 35 7.13 3.94 8.91
C THR A 35 8.49 3.86 8.25
N LYS A 36 9.05 2.65 8.15
CA LYS A 36 10.36 2.42 7.51
C LYS A 36 10.20 1.52 6.30
N ARG A 37 11.19 1.59 5.41
CA ARG A 37 11.33 0.71 4.25
C ARG A 37 12.66 0.00 4.33
N MET A 38 12.65 -1.30 4.10
CA MET A 38 13.84 -2.12 4.04
C MET A 38 13.69 -3.22 2.97
N PRO A 39 14.52 -3.21 1.92
CA PRO A 39 14.47 -4.25 0.90
C PRO A 39 15.00 -5.58 1.42
N ALA A 40 14.42 -6.69 0.94
CA ALA A 40 14.93 -8.03 1.20
C ALA A 40 16.39 -8.17 0.75
N THR A 41 17.26 -8.58 1.68
CA THR A 41 18.64 -8.97 1.39
C THR A 41 18.94 -10.32 2.03
N LEU A 42 19.33 -11.30 1.22
CA LEU A 42 19.77 -12.62 1.70
C LEU A 42 21.02 -12.48 2.56
N SER A 43 20.93 -12.92 3.82
CA SER A 43 22.13 -13.12 4.64
C SER A 43 22.96 -14.26 4.06
N ARG A 44 24.26 -14.01 3.86
CA ARG A 44 25.24 -15.04 3.47
C ARG A 44 25.90 -15.71 4.67
N LYS A 45 25.60 -15.25 5.89
CA LYS A 45 26.21 -15.75 7.12
C LYS A 45 25.57 -17.10 7.50
N LYS A 46 26.40 -18.14 7.57
CA LYS A 46 25.96 -19.49 7.97
C LYS A 46 25.37 -19.46 9.38
N GLY A 47 24.27 -20.20 9.58
CA GLY A 47 23.59 -20.30 10.88
C GLY A 47 22.71 -19.10 11.26
N VAL A 48 22.57 -18.09 10.38
CA VAL A 48 21.76 -16.89 10.66
C VAL A 48 20.64 -16.74 9.64
N ILE A 49 19.41 -16.62 10.14
CA ILE A 49 18.21 -16.39 9.31
C ILE A 49 17.56 -15.08 9.75
N GLY A 50 17.40 -14.15 8.81
CA GLY A 50 16.60 -12.95 9.00
C GLY A 50 15.16 -13.20 8.56
N LEU A 51 14.17 -12.83 9.38
CA LEU A 51 12.74 -12.99 9.10
C LEU A 51 11.95 -11.74 9.50
N GLY A 52 10.69 -11.68 9.04
CA GLY A 52 9.77 -10.59 9.31
C GLY A 52 10.28 -9.23 8.83
N ASP A 53 9.91 -8.19 9.57
CA ASP A 53 10.28 -6.80 9.30
C ASP A 53 11.79 -6.54 9.42
N ALA A 54 12.52 -7.39 10.15
CA ALA A 54 13.99 -7.36 10.22
C ALA A 54 14.65 -7.89 8.94
N PHE A 55 13.88 -8.47 8.03
CA PHE A 55 14.36 -8.97 6.75
C PHE A 55 13.79 -8.19 5.54
N ASN A 56 12.51 -7.84 5.56
CA ASN A 56 11.89 -7.05 4.49
C ASN A 56 10.70 -6.28 5.06
N MET A 57 10.78 -4.96 4.97
CA MET A 57 9.78 -4.02 5.51
C MET A 57 9.30 -3.07 4.41
N HIS A 58 8.00 -2.87 4.35
CA HIS A 58 7.34 -1.94 3.43
C HIS A 58 6.33 -1.07 4.18
N HIS A 59 5.77 -0.08 3.48
CA HIS A 59 4.79 0.82 4.09
C HIS A 59 3.57 0.03 4.61
N PRO A 60 3.12 0.23 5.86
CA PRO A 60 2.05 -0.54 6.50
C PRO A 60 0.65 -0.27 5.91
N ALA A 61 0.57 0.53 4.84
CA ALA A 61 -0.68 0.74 4.09
C ALA A 61 -1.20 -0.58 3.50
N ILE A 62 -0.31 -1.58 3.34
CA ILE A 62 -0.65 -2.93 2.90
C ILE A 62 -0.26 -3.92 3.98
N ALA A 63 -1.26 -4.58 4.55
CA ALA A 63 -1.10 -5.57 5.61
C ALA A 63 -0.64 -6.93 5.05
N SER A 64 0.60 -7.00 4.55
CA SER A 64 1.18 -8.20 3.91
C SER A 64 2.52 -8.65 4.50
N GLY A 65 2.85 -8.23 5.73
CA GLY A 65 4.12 -8.56 6.38
C GLY A 65 4.19 -9.99 6.96
N MET A 66 3.05 -10.65 7.12
CA MET A 66 2.95 -11.94 7.81
C MET A 66 2.92 -13.09 6.79
N MET A 67 4.07 -13.74 6.59
CA MET A 67 4.16 -14.96 5.79
C MET A 67 4.76 -16.09 6.64
N PRO A 68 4.06 -17.23 6.80
CA PRO A 68 4.57 -18.33 7.60
C PRO A 68 5.78 -18.97 6.93
N LEU A 69 6.76 -19.38 7.75
CA LEU A 69 7.91 -20.16 7.32
C LEU A 69 7.64 -21.65 7.57
N GLY A 70 8.14 -22.52 6.69
CA GLY A 70 8.03 -23.97 6.85
C GLY A 70 8.89 -24.53 7.99
N ASN A 71 8.81 -25.85 8.19
CA ASN A 71 9.58 -26.56 9.22
C ASN A 71 11.10 -26.43 8.98
N LEU A 72 11.84 -26.05 10.02
CA LEU A 72 13.31 -25.90 10.02
C LEU A 72 14.04 -27.01 10.80
N GLY A 73 13.36 -28.10 11.17
CA GLY A 73 13.92 -29.14 12.03
C GLY A 73 15.12 -29.92 11.45
N ASP A 74 15.29 -29.94 10.12
CA ASP A 74 16.43 -30.59 9.45
C ASP A 74 17.51 -29.56 9.09
N THR A 75 18.54 -29.47 9.93
CA THR A 75 19.66 -28.51 9.80
C THR A 75 20.41 -28.63 8.47
N ASN A 76 20.45 -29.83 7.87
CA ASN A 76 21.12 -30.05 6.59
C ASN A 76 20.32 -29.45 5.41
N LYS A 77 19.00 -29.33 5.56
CA LYS A 77 18.10 -28.79 4.53
C LYS A 77 17.72 -27.32 4.73
N VAL A 78 18.05 -26.72 5.87
CA VAL A 78 17.73 -25.32 6.18
C VAL A 78 18.16 -24.36 5.06
N SER A 79 19.35 -24.52 4.49
CA SER A 79 19.83 -23.67 3.39
C SER A 79 18.95 -23.77 2.13
N GLU A 80 18.49 -24.97 1.80
CA GLU A 80 17.63 -25.23 0.65
C GLU A 80 16.21 -24.71 0.89
N VAL A 81 15.64 -25.01 2.07
CA VAL A 81 14.33 -24.52 2.51
C VAL A 81 14.28 -22.99 2.47
N ILE A 82 15.33 -22.33 2.97
CA ILE A 82 15.44 -20.87 2.91
C ILE A 82 15.46 -20.42 1.46
N LYS A 83 16.37 -20.92 0.60
CA LYS A 83 16.43 -20.52 -0.81
C LYS A 83 15.09 -20.69 -1.52
N ALA A 84 14.41 -21.81 -1.30
CA ALA A 84 13.07 -22.07 -1.85
C ALA A 84 12.05 -21.05 -1.34
N PHE A 85 12.03 -20.79 -0.03
CA PHE A 85 11.16 -19.77 0.57
C PHE A 85 11.38 -18.39 -0.06
N TYR A 86 12.63 -17.99 -0.29
CA TYR A 86 12.95 -16.73 -0.97
C TYR A 86 12.37 -16.66 -2.38
N VAL A 87 12.50 -17.73 -3.17
CA VAL A 87 11.97 -17.79 -4.54
C VAL A 87 10.44 -17.72 -4.53
N ILE A 88 9.78 -18.50 -3.66
CA ILE A 88 8.32 -18.55 -3.55
C ILE A 88 7.76 -17.20 -3.07
N ARG A 89 8.42 -16.54 -2.11
CA ARG A 89 7.99 -15.25 -1.57
C ARG A 89 8.19 -14.09 -2.55
N LYS A 90 9.14 -14.18 -3.48
CA LYS A 90 9.58 -13.05 -4.31
C LYS A 90 8.42 -12.31 -5.01
N PRO A 91 7.48 -12.97 -5.72
CA PRO A 91 6.37 -12.28 -6.39
C PRO A 91 5.44 -11.55 -5.41
N MET A 92 5.11 -12.18 -4.28
CA MET A 92 4.32 -11.58 -3.20
C MET A 92 5.01 -10.36 -2.61
N SER A 93 6.28 -10.51 -2.20
CA SER A 93 7.02 -9.42 -1.61
C SER A 93 7.23 -8.27 -2.59
N THR A 94 7.53 -8.53 -3.87
CA THR A 94 7.65 -7.48 -4.87
C THR A 94 6.33 -6.73 -5.05
N THR A 95 5.21 -7.46 -5.19
CA THR A 95 3.88 -6.86 -5.34
C THR A 95 3.54 -5.98 -4.14
N ALA A 96 3.65 -6.51 -2.92
CA ALA A 96 3.39 -5.78 -1.69
C ALA A 96 4.29 -4.55 -1.50
N ASN A 97 5.59 -4.69 -1.79
CA ASN A 97 6.55 -3.61 -1.64
C ASN A 97 6.26 -2.47 -2.62
N ILE A 98 5.91 -2.78 -3.87
CA ILE A 98 5.51 -1.76 -4.84
C ILE A 98 4.19 -1.13 -4.40
N LEU A 99 3.19 -1.95 -4.10
CA LEU A 99 1.85 -1.50 -3.73
C LEU A 99 1.89 -0.57 -2.51
N GLY A 100 2.56 -0.95 -1.43
CA GLY A 100 2.65 -0.12 -0.23
C GLY A 100 3.35 1.21 -0.46
N ASN A 101 4.44 1.23 -1.22
CA ASN A 101 5.17 2.47 -1.48
C ASN A 101 4.44 3.38 -2.48
N THR A 102 3.82 2.82 -3.52
CA THR A 102 3.09 3.62 -4.51
C THR A 102 1.79 4.15 -3.92
N PHE A 103 1.00 3.33 -3.24
CA PHE A 103 -0.25 3.78 -2.63
C PHE A 103 -0.02 4.74 -1.48
N SER A 104 1.03 4.60 -0.68
CA SER A 104 1.32 5.62 0.34
C SER A 104 1.58 6.99 -0.28
N GLN A 105 2.17 7.05 -1.47
CA GLN A 105 2.38 8.31 -2.19
C GLN A 105 1.10 8.81 -2.86
N VAL A 106 0.32 7.94 -3.50
CA VAL A 106 -0.91 8.33 -4.18
C VAL A 106 -2.01 8.74 -3.20
N LEU A 107 -2.15 8.05 -2.07
CA LEU A 107 -3.23 8.30 -1.09
C LEU A 107 -2.97 9.52 -0.22
N VAL A 108 -1.71 9.87 0.04
CA VAL A 108 -1.35 11.09 0.75
C VAL A 108 -1.40 12.24 -0.25
N ALA A 109 -2.52 12.96 -0.25
CA ALA A 109 -2.70 14.19 -0.99
C ALA A 109 -1.61 15.18 -0.58
N LEU A 110 -0.72 15.50 -1.52
CA LEU A 110 0.10 16.70 -1.43
C LEU A 110 -0.61 17.83 -2.18
N THR A 111 -0.16 19.06 -1.96
CA THR A 111 -0.63 20.30 -2.61
C THR A 111 -0.51 20.33 -4.14
N ASP A 112 -0.13 19.21 -4.77
CA ASP A 112 0.04 19.05 -6.20
C ASP A 112 -1.23 18.52 -6.87
N GLN A 113 -1.77 19.29 -7.80
CA GLN A 113 -2.97 18.97 -8.58
C GLN A 113 -2.86 17.63 -9.31
N ALA A 114 -1.66 17.24 -9.78
CA ALA A 114 -1.47 15.96 -10.45
C ALA A 114 -1.65 14.77 -9.49
N ARG A 115 -1.15 14.89 -8.25
CA ARG A 115 -1.32 13.86 -7.23
C ARG A 115 -2.75 13.75 -6.75
N GLU A 116 -3.44 14.88 -6.63
CA GLU A 116 -4.87 14.88 -6.27
C GLU A 116 -5.72 14.25 -7.37
N ALA A 117 -5.44 14.54 -8.65
CA ALA A 117 -6.07 13.86 -9.77
C ALA A 117 -5.80 12.35 -9.73
N MET A 118 -4.56 11.93 -9.44
CA MET A 118 -4.23 10.51 -9.28
C MET A 118 -4.95 9.85 -8.10
N ARG A 119 -5.10 10.56 -6.97
CA ARG A 119 -5.86 10.09 -5.82
C ARG A 119 -7.33 9.86 -6.17
N GLN A 120 -7.95 10.82 -6.85
CA GLN A 120 -9.33 10.72 -7.29
C GLN A 120 -9.53 9.63 -8.34
N GLY A 121 -8.67 9.58 -9.36
CA GLY A 121 -8.75 8.55 -10.40
C GLY A 121 -8.52 7.14 -9.86
N CYS A 122 -7.67 7.00 -8.82
CA CYS A 122 -7.53 5.73 -8.11
C CYS A 122 -8.82 5.34 -7.36
N TYR A 123 -9.46 6.29 -6.68
CA TYR A 123 -10.75 6.08 -6.03
C TYR A 123 -11.84 5.67 -7.02
N ASP A 124 -11.95 6.39 -8.14
CA ASP A 124 -12.92 6.11 -9.20
C ASP A 124 -12.68 4.73 -9.80
N TYR A 125 -11.42 4.38 -10.07
CA TYR A 125 -11.03 3.07 -10.59
C TYR A 125 -11.45 1.95 -9.65
N LEU A 126 -11.19 2.10 -8.34
CA LEU A 126 -11.58 1.12 -7.33
C LEU A 126 -13.10 1.05 -7.12
N SER A 127 -13.81 2.17 -7.31
CA SER A 127 -15.26 2.26 -7.16
C SER A 127 -16.03 1.73 -8.38
N SER A 128 -15.33 1.54 -9.51
CA SER A 128 -15.96 1.20 -10.80
C SER A 128 -16.41 -0.25 -10.97
N GLY A 129 -16.09 -1.13 -10.01
CA GLY A 129 -16.53 -2.53 -9.98
C GLY A 129 -15.81 -3.46 -10.96
N GLY A 130 -16.30 -4.71 -11.01
CA GLY A 130 -15.81 -5.75 -11.91
C GLY A 130 -14.33 -6.09 -11.72
N PHE A 131 -13.66 -6.43 -12.82
CA PHE A 131 -12.25 -6.85 -12.84
C PHE A 131 -11.28 -5.80 -12.25
N ARG A 132 -11.60 -4.51 -12.40
CA ARG A 132 -10.78 -3.41 -11.88
C ARG A 132 -10.70 -3.46 -10.37
N THR A 133 -11.86 -3.53 -9.71
CA THR A 133 -11.96 -3.63 -8.25
C THR A 133 -11.50 -4.99 -7.77
N SER A 134 -12.00 -6.09 -8.33
CA SER A 134 -11.68 -7.44 -7.85
C SER A 134 -10.20 -7.78 -8.01
N GLY A 135 -9.58 -7.41 -9.14
CA GLY A 135 -8.16 -7.60 -9.41
C GLY A 135 -7.28 -6.80 -8.45
N MET A 136 -7.60 -5.52 -8.22
CA MET A 136 -6.88 -4.69 -7.25
C MET A 136 -7.04 -5.19 -5.82
N MET A 137 -8.25 -5.60 -5.41
CA MET A 137 -8.48 -6.16 -4.07
C MET A 137 -7.74 -7.49 -3.87
N ALA A 138 -7.64 -8.33 -4.90
CA ALA A 138 -6.84 -9.55 -4.85
C ALA A 138 -5.32 -9.26 -4.71
N LEU A 139 -4.83 -8.16 -5.29
CA LEU A 139 -3.45 -7.70 -5.09
C LEU A 139 -3.25 -7.14 -3.67
N PHE A 140 -4.18 -6.33 -3.16
CA PHE A 140 -4.15 -5.80 -1.78
C PHE A 140 -4.17 -6.91 -0.73
N GLY A 141 -5.04 -7.91 -0.93
CA GLY A 141 -5.15 -9.06 -0.03
C GLY A 141 -4.03 -10.09 -0.20
N GLY A 142 -3.09 -9.89 -1.12
CA GLY A 142 -2.02 -10.85 -1.40
C GLY A 142 -2.52 -12.20 -1.94
N MET A 143 -3.77 -12.28 -2.40
CA MET A 143 -4.40 -13.52 -2.90
C MET A 143 -3.93 -13.87 -4.32
N ASN A 144 -3.57 -12.87 -5.12
CA ASN A 144 -3.05 -13.08 -6.47
C ASN A 144 -1.86 -12.13 -6.77
N PRO A 145 -0.71 -12.32 -6.10
CA PRO A 145 0.40 -11.38 -6.19
C PRO A 145 1.18 -11.56 -7.50
N ARG A 146 0.65 -10.99 -8.58
CA ARG A 146 1.26 -11.00 -9.91
C ARG A 146 1.79 -9.59 -10.24
N PRO A 147 3.12 -9.38 -10.26
CA PRO A 147 3.70 -8.06 -10.56
C PRO A 147 3.23 -7.45 -11.89
N LEU A 148 3.00 -8.29 -12.92
CA LEU A 148 2.48 -7.83 -14.21
C LEU A 148 1.02 -7.33 -14.11
N SER A 149 0.20 -8.01 -13.31
CA SER A 149 -1.18 -7.57 -13.04
C SER A 149 -1.18 -6.22 -12.31
N LEU A 150 -0.26 -6.03 -11.36
CA LEU A 150 -0.09 -4.75 -10.66
C LEU A 150 0.25 -3.61 -11.62
N ILE A 151 1.21 -3.84 -12.52
CA ILE A 151 1.61 -2.86 -13.54
C ILE A 151 0.42 -2.51 -14.44
N TYR A 152 -0.33 -3.52 -14.89
CA TYR A 152 -1.53 -3.32 -15.69
C TYR A 152 -2.54 -2.38 -15.01
N HIS A 153 -2.88 -2.64 -13.74
CA HIS A 153 -3.83 -1.80 -13.03
C HIS A 153 -3.30 -0.37 -12.81
N PHE A 154 -2.00 -0.21 -12.53
CA PHE A 154 -1.40 1.13 -12.41
C PHE A 154 -1.46 1.92 -13.71
N ILE A 155 -1.13 1.29 -14.83
CA ILE A 155 -1.25 1.93 -16.15
C ILE A 155 -2.72 2.29 -16.42
N ALA A 156 -3.66 1.39 -16.11
CA ALA A 156 -5.08 1.63 -16.33
C ALA A 156 -5.63 2.77 -15.46
N ILE A 157 -5.19 2.89 -14.21
CA ILE A 157 -5.51 4.03 -13.33
C ILE A 157 -4.96 5.32 -13.95
N THR A 158 -3.67 5.37 -14.30
CA THR A 158 -3.04 6.57 -14.87
C THR A 158 -3.73 7.05 -16.14
N ILE A 159 -4.01 6.14 -17.09
CA ILE A 159 -4.72 6.49 -18.34
C ILE A 159 -6.14 7.00 -18.04
N SER A 160 -6.85 6.35 -17.11
CA SER A 160 -8.21 6.76 -16.74
C SER A 160 -8.21 8.17 -16.12
N THR A 161 -7.25 8.46 -15.23
CA THR A 161 -7.06 9.78 -14.63
C THR A 161 -6.75 10.84 -15.68
N ILE A 162 -5.79 10.58 -16.58
CA ILE A 162 -5.42 11.52 -17.65
C ILE A 162 -6.64 11.83 -18.52
N ARG A 163 -7.40 10.79 -18.91
CA ARG A 163 -8.62 10.96 -19.71
C ARG A 163 -9.65 11.84 -19.00
N GLN A 164 -9.91 11.61 -17.72
CA GLN A 164 -10.82 12.44 -16.93
C GLN A 164 -10.32 13.88 -16.86
N LEU A 165 -9.02 14.09 -16.63
CA LEU A 165 -8.41 15.42 -16.56
C LEU A 165 -8.57 16.18 -17.89
N THR A 166 -8.28 15.52 -19.02
CA THR A 166 -8.43 16.14 -20.36
C THR A 166 -9.88 16.48 -20.69
N LEU A 167 -10.86 15.68 -20.23
CA LEU A 167 -12.28 15.97 -20.42
C LEU A 167 -12.80 17.07 -19.49
N SER A 168 -12.13 17.28 -18.35
CA SER A 168 -12.50 18.28 -17.36
C SER A 168 -11.94 19.67 -17.67
N ILE A 169 -11.01 19.79 -18.63
CA ILE A 169 -10.52 21.08 -19.13
C ILE A 169 -11.56 21.64 -20.11
N PRO A 170 -12.26 22.74 -19.78
CA PRO A 170 -13.21 23.36 -20.71
C PRO A 170 -12.46 23.89 -21.93
N LEU A 171 -12.99 23.68 -23.15
CA LEU A 171 -12.42 24.15 -24.42
C LEU A 171 -12.32 25.70 -24.56
N SER A 172 -12.61 26.47 -23.52
CA SER A 172 -12.77 27.94 -23.56
C SER A 172 -11.49 28.76 -23.37
N SER A 173 -10.30 28.19 -23.61
CA SER A 173 -9.03 28.94 -23.54
C SER A 173 -8.48 29.36 -24.91
N SER A 174 -9.27 29.26 -25.98
CA SER A 174 -8.85 29.59 -27.35
C SER A 174 -9.57 30.81 -27.95
N HIS A 175 -9.85 31.83 -27.13
CA HIS A 175 -10.11 33.18 -27.61
C HIS A 175 -9.69 34.17 -26.53
N LEU A 176 -8.51 34.76 -26.71
CA LEU A 176 -8.05 36.09 -26.28
C LEU A 176 -6.51 36.10 -26.42
N ALA A 177 -6.07 36.22 -27.67
CA ALA A 177 -4.76 36.72 -28.08
C ALA A 177 -4.98 37.69 -29.24
#